data_AF-A0A447KU14-F1
#
_entry.id   AF-A0A447KU14-F1
#
_cell.length_a   1.000
_cell.length_b   1.000
_cell.length_c   1.000
_cell.angle_alpha   90.00
_cell.angle_beta   90.00
_cell.angle_gamma   90.00
#
_symmetry.space_group_name_H-M   'P 1'
#
loop_
_entity.id
_entity.type
_entity.pdbx_description
1 polymer ?
#
loop_
_entity_poly.entity_id
_entity_poly.type
_entity_poly.pdbx_seq_one_letter_code
_entity_poly.pdbx_strand_id
1 'polypeptide(L)'
;MIVRRAGDVIPQVVGVVEDRRPPDAREVVFPQHCPVCGSDVERVEGEAVARCTGGLICGAQRKEALKHFVSRRAMDVDGMGDKIIEQLVEKEYVKNPAGLFRLTAGMLTGLDRMGPKSAQNLASALEKAKQTTFARFLYALGIREVGESTAANLAAHFGSLDKLRAADVEALKQVPDVGEVVAKHVVNFFAEALNQQVIDELVSDDIGIHWPAPVVVAVEEIDSPFAGKTVVLTGSLSQLSRDEAKDRLTALGAKVSGSVSKKTDLVIAGEAAGSKLVKAQELGIAVIDEAEMIRLLGQ
;
A
#
# COMPACT_ATOMS: atom_id res chain seq x y z
N MET A 1 27.59 -16.30 -28.96
CA MET A 1 26.80 -15.12 -28.56
C MET A 1 27.66 -13.87 -28.69
N ILE A 2 27.05 -12.71 -28.91
CA ILE A 2 27.71 -11.40 -28.95
C ILE A 2 27.36 -10.68 -27.65
N VAL A 3 28.37 -10.30 -26.88
CA VAL A 3 28.21 -9.58 -25.61
C VAL A 3 28.85 -8.20 -25.75
N ARG A 4 28.15 -7.15 -25.32
CA ARG A 4 28.68 -5.79 -25.23
C ARG A 4 28.70 -5.32 -23.79
N ARG A 5 29.67 -4.47 -23.47
CA ARG A 5 29.73 -3.76 -22.20
C ARG A 5 29.52 -2.28 -22.47
N ALA A 6 28.47 -1.70 -21.90
CA ALA A 6 28.20 -0.27 -22.00
C ALA A 6 28.68 0.41 -20.70
N GLY A 7 29.89 0.98 -20.71
CA GLY A 7 30.50 1.58 -19.51
C GLY A 7 30.86 0.56 -18.42
N ASP A 8 30.90 1.00 -17.16
CA ASP A 8 31.23 0.15 -15.99
C ASP A 8 30.01 -0.57 -15.39
N VAL A 9 29.05 -0.98 -16.22
CA VAL A 9 27.79 -1.61 -15.81
C VAL A 9 27.73 -3.10 -16.22
N ILE A 10 26.67 -3.82 -15.82
CA ILE A 10 26.43 -5.24 -16.13
C ILE A 10 26.45 -5.47 -17.67
N PRO A 11 27.23 -6.43 -18.19
CA PRO A 11 27.28 -6.74 -19.62
C PRO A 11 25.93 -7.17 -20.21
N GLN A 12 25.68 -6.86 -21.49
CA GLN A 12 24.45 -7.18 -22.21
C GLN A 12 24.71 -8.12 -23.39
N VAL A 13 23.85 -9.13 -23.55
CA VAL A 13 23.78 -9.96 -24.76
C VAL A 13 23.09 -9.19 -25.87
N VAL A 14 23.76 -8.99 -27.00
CA VAL A 14 23.24 -8.22 -28.17
C VAL A 14 22.64 -9.14 -29.22
N GLY A 15 23.13 -10.38 -29.29
CA GLY A 15 22.67 -11.34 -30.28
C GLY A 15 23.32 -12.71 -30.14
N VAL A 16 22.77 -13.68 -30.87
CA VAL A 16 23.31 -15.03 -30.97
C VAL A 16 24.09 -15.14 -32.27
N VAL A 17 25.13 -15.97 -32.28
CA VAL A 17 25.87 -16.32 -33.52
C VAL A 17 25.41 -17.71 -33.91
N GLU A 18 24.43 -17.80 -34.81
CA GLU A 18 23.72 -19.05 -35.10
C GLU A 18 24.62 -20.10 -35.75
N ASP A 19 25.53 -19.69 -36.63
CA ASP A 19 26.51 -20.57 -37.31
C ASP A 19 27.48 -21.28 -36.35
N ARG A 20 27.53 -20.85 -35.08
CA ARG A 20 28.36 -21.45 -34.03
C ARG A 20 27.52 -22.11 -32.93
N ARG A 21 26.24 -22.40 -33.19
CA ARG A 21 25.39 -23.13 -32.25
C ARG A 21 25.91 -24.57 -32.13
N PRO A 22 26.34 -25.01 -30.93
CA PRO A 22 26.79 -26.38 -30.75
C PRO A 22 25.59 -27.35 -30.81
N PRO A 23 25.81 -28.61 -31.20
CA PRO A 23 24.72 -29.58 -31.41
C PRO A 23 24.03 -30.01 -30.09
N ASP A 24 24.67 -29.80 -28.95
CA ASP A 24 24.16 -30.10 -27.60
C ASP A 24 23.53 -28.90 -26.90
N ALA A 25 23.28 -27.81 -27.63
CA ALA A 25 22.60 -26.63 -27.10
C ALA A 25 21.21 -26.99 -26.54
N ARG A 26 20.91 -26.51 -25.33
CA ARG A 26 19.64 -26.76 -24.64
C ARG A 26 18.76 -25.51 -24.65
N GLU A 27 17.46 -25.75 -24.62
CA GLU A 27 16.47 -24.70 -24.45
C GLU A 27 16.59 -24.06 -23.06
N VAL A 28 16.43 -22.73 -22.99
CA VAL A 28 16.36 -22.00 -21.72
C VAL A 28 14.90 -22.00 -21.27
N VAL A 29 14.58 -22.87 -20.31
CA VAL A 29 13.24 -22.96 -19.74
C VAL A 29 13.10 -21.92 -18.62
N PHE A 30 12.14 -21.02 -18.76
CA PHE A 30 11.83 -20.03 -17.72
C PHE A 30 11.21 -20.76 -16.50
N PRO A 31 11.63 -20.43 -15.27
CA PRO A 31 11.10 -21.10 -14.08
C PRO A 31 9.60 -20.82 -13.91
N GLN A 32 8.82 -21.88 -13.70
CA GLN A 32 7.40 -21.78 -13.29
C GLN A 32 7.24 -21.49 -11.79
N HIS A 33 8.27 -21.81 -10.99
CA HIS A 33 8.33 -21.57 -9.55
C HIS A 33 9.61 -20.80 -9.20
N CYS A 34 9.52 -19.90 -8.23
CA CYS A 34 10.63 -19.04 -7.84
C CYS A 34 11.82 -19.89 -7.35
N PRO A 35 13.04 -19.70 -7.89
CA PRO A 35 14.21 -20.47 -7.48
C PRO A 35 14.69 -20.15 -6.05
N VAL A 36 14.11 -19.15 -5.38
CA VAL A 36 14.45 -18.75 -4.01
C VAL A 36 13.44 -19.29 -3.01
N CYS A 37 12.14 -19.16 -3.27
CA CYS A 37 11.10 -19.48 -2.28
C CYS A 37 10.07 -20.51 -2.73
N GLY A 38 10.13 -20.98 -3.97
CA GLY A 38 9.20 -21.99 -4.50
C GLY A 38 7.80 -21.48 -4.86
N SER A 39 7.42 -20.24 -4.53
CA SER A 39 6.14 -19.64 -4.94
C SER A 39 6.00 -19.54 -6.45
N ASP A 40 4.76 -19.39 -6.92
CA ASP A 40 4.48 -19.29 -8.34
C ASP A 40 5.20 -18.11 -9.02
N VAL A 41 5.55 -18.30 -10.29
CA VAL A 41 6.03 -17.24 -11.17
C VAL A 41 4.91 -16.85 -12.11
N GLU A 42 4.44 -15.61 -11.97
CA GLU A 42 3.45 -15.03 -12.88
C GLU A 42 4.13 -14.21 -13.99
N ARG A 43 3.53 -14.27 -15.17
CA ARG A 43 3.82 -13.33 -16.27
C ARG A 43 2.49 -12.94 -16.91
N VAL A 44 2.00 -11.77 -16.55
CA VAL A 44 0.75 -11.24 -17.11
C VAL A 44 0.93 -11.00 -18.61
N GLU A 45 -0.09 -11.36 -19.39
CA GLU A 45 -0.09 -11.15 -20.83
C GLU A 45 0.12 -9.67 -21.17
N GLY A 46 1.06 -9.39 -22.10
CA GLY A 46 1.48 -8.03 -22.42
C GLY A 46 2.67 -7.53 -21.58
N GLU A 47 3.05 -8.20 -20.49
CA GLU A 47 4.24 -7.84 -19.71
C GLU A 47 5.51 -8.59 -20.14
N ALA A 48 6.62 -7.84 -20.16
CA ALA A 48 7.94 -8.38 -20.46
C ALA A 48 8.55 -9.14 -19.27
N VAL A 49 8.19 -8.78 -18.04
CA VAL A 49 8.83 -9.26 -16.81
C VAL A 49 7.96 -10.32 -16.15
N ALA A 50 8.54 -11.51 -15.93
CA ALA A 50 7.96 -12.51 -15.04
C ALA A 50 8.39 -12.25 -13.59
N ARG A 51 7.50 -12.50 -12.62
CA ARG A 51 7.73 -12.17 -11.21
C ARG A 51 7.28 -13.29 -10.28
N CYS A 52 7.95 -13.38 -9.15
CA CYS A 52 7.57 -14.25 -8.04
C CYS A 52 6.37 -13.63 -7.29
N THR A 53 5.29 -14.40 -7.11
CA THR A 53 4.06 -13.99 -6.41
C THR A 53 4.18 -14.00 -4.87
N GLY A 54 5.21 -14.66 -4.34
CA GLY A 54 5.46 -14.81 -2.90
C GLY A 54 6.00 -13.55 -2.22
N GLY A 55 5.40 -12.38 -2.48
CA GLY A 55 5.87 -11.08 -1.99
C GLY A 55 6.07 -11.02 -0.47
N LEU A 56 5.23 -11.72 0.30
CA LEU A 56 5.28 -11.71 1.76
C LEU A 56 6.27 -12.70 2.38
N ILE A 57 6.81 -13.65 1.61
CA ILE A 57 7.61 -14.77 2.13
C ILE A 57 8.96 -14.96 1.42
N CYS A 58 9.11 -14.44 0.20
CA CYS A 58 10.31 -14.60 -0.60
C CYS A 58 11.51 -13.89 0.04
N GLY A 59 12.55 -14.64 0.41
CA GLY A 59 13.77 -14.08 1.00
C GLY A 59 14.45 -13.00 0.15
N ALA A 60 14.31 -13.09 -1.18
CA ALA A 60 14.84 -12.08 -2.11
C ALA A 60 14.02 -10.77 -2.13
N GLN A 61 12.75 -10.81 -1.73
CA GLN A 61 11.84 -9.65 -1.66
C GLN A 61 11.68 -9.11 -0.24
N ARG A 62 12.00 -9.93 0.77
CA ARG A 62 11.69 -9.72 2.18
C ARG A 62 12.08 -8.33 2.70
N LYS A 63 13.30 -7.85 2.40
CA LYS A 63 13.76 -6.54 2.87
C LYS A 63 12.86 -5.41 2.38
N GLU A 64 12.56 -5.37 1.08
CA GLU A 64 11.74 -4.32 0.49
C GLU A 64 10.25 -4.47 0.84
N ALA A 65 9.75 -5.70 0.93
CA ALA A 65 8.39 -5.98 1.39
C ALA A 65 8.15 -5.47 2.83
N LEU A 66 9.10 -5.75 3.74
CA LEU A 66 9.01 -5.27 5.13
C LEU A 66 9.12 -3.74 5.21
N LYS A 67 10.03 -3.11 4.45
CA LYS A 67 10.15 -1.64 4.38
C LYS A 67 8.85 -0.99 3.90
N HIS A 68 8.25 -1.54 2.85
CA HIS A 68 6.97 -1.08 2.34
C HIS A 68 5.87 -1.22 3.38
N PHE A 69 5.76 -2.40 4.01
CA PHE A 69 4.73 -2.72 4.99
C PHE A 69 4.73 -1.74 6.17
N VAL A 70 5.90 -1.37 6.69
CA VAL A 70 6.01 -0.46 7.85
C VAL A 70 6.03 1.03 7.47
N SER A 71 6.02 1.34 6.17
CA SER A 71 6.16 2.71 5.69
C SER A 71 5.02 3.63 6.18
N ARG A 72 5.27 4.94 6.13
CA ARG A 72 4.35 5.98 6.62
C ARG A 72 2.94 5.93 6.03
N ARG A 73 2.77 5.45 4.79
CA ARG A 73 1.45 5.34 4.14
C ARG A 73 0.81 3.95 4.29
N ALA A 74 1.57 3.00 4.82
CA ALA A 74 1.17 1.62 5.07
C ALA A 74 0.80 1.45 6.56
N MET A 75 1.57 0.69 7.34
CA MET A 75 1.28 0.48 8.76
C MET A 75 1.83 1.59 9.68
N ASP A 76 2.65 2.52 9.17
CA ASP A 76 3.19 3.67 9.92
C ASP A 76 3.88 3.29 11.23
N VAL A 77 4.87 2.40 11.15
CA VAL A 77 5.61 1.95 12.33
C VAL A 77 6.79 2.89 12.58
N ASP A 78 6.54 3.90 13.40
CA ASP A 78 7.57 4.86 13.82
C ASP A 78 8.80 4.17 14.42
N GLY A 79 9.97 4.54 13.93
CA GLY A 79 11.25 4.00 14.39
C GLY A 79 11.68 2.70 13.69
N MET A 80 10.86 2.10 12.81
CA MET A 80 11.26 0.94 12.01
C MET A 80 11.99 1.36 10.72
N GLY A 81 13.22 1.86 10.85
CA GLY A 81 14.03 2.27 9.69
C GLY A 81 14.72 1.12 8.94
N ASP A 82 15.20 1.40 7.73
CA ASP A 82 15.88 0.44 6.84
C ASP A 82 16.98 -0.38 7.54
N LYS A 83 17.82 0.27 8.36
CA LYS A 83 18.92 -0.38 9.09
C LYS A 83 18.45 -1.40 10.12
N ILE A 84 17.25 -1.21 10.69
CA ILE A 84 16.68 -2.16 11.66
C ILE A 84 16.11 -3.35 10.90
N ILE A 85 15.37 -3.11 9.82
CA ILE A 85 14.84 -4.17 8.95
C ILE A 85 15.97 -5.02 8.38
N GLU A 86 17.04 -4.41 7.89
CA GLU A 86 18.23 -5.11 7.41
C GLU A 86 18.77 -6.09 8.46
N GLN A 87 18.95 -5.63 9.70
CA GLN A 87 19.44 -6.47 10.79
C GLN A 87 18.46 -7.57 11.19
N LEU A 88 17.16 -7.27 11.24
CA LEU A 88 16.11 -8.25 11.56
C LEU A 88 16.07 -9.38 10.53
N VAL A 89 16.23 -9.04 9.26
CA VAL A 89 16.29 -10.01 8.15
C VAL A 89 17.59 -10.81 8.20
N GLU A 90 18.74 -10.14 8.37
CA GLU A 90 20.07 -10.78 8.40
C GLU A 90 20.24 -11.74 9.60
N LYS A 91 19.64 -11.41 10.74
CA LYS A 91 19.60 -12.28 11.93
C LYS A 91 18.48 -13.33 11.88
N GLU A 92 17.70 -13.38 10.78
CA GLU A 92 16.55 -14.29 10.60
C GLU A 92 15.48 -14.18 11.71
N TYR A 93 15.42 -13.03 12.40
CA TYR A 93 14.41 -12.77 13.44
C TYR A 93 13.02 -12.57 12.84
N VAL A 94 12.94 -12.08 11.60
CA VAL A 94 11.69 -11.81 10.90
C VAL A 94 11.75 -12.40 9.50
N LYS A 95 10.72 -13.18 9.14
CA LYS A 95 10.60 -13.84 7.83
C LYS A 95 9.51 -13.26 6.94
N ASN A 96 8.50 -12.65 7.56
CA ASN A 96 7.33 -12.04 6.94
C ASN A 96 6.82 -10.90 7.86
N PRO A 97 5.86 -10.08 7.42
CA PRO A 97 5.34 -8.98 8.24
C PRO A 97 4.75 -9.42 9.60
N ALA A 98 4.14 -10.61 9.68
CA ALA A 98 3.58 -11.12 10.94
C ALA A 98 4.65 -11.27 12.03
N GLY A 99 5.87 -11.66 11.64
CA GLY A 99 7.01 -11.75 12.56
C GLY A 99 7.37 -10.43 13.26
N LEU A 100 7.06 -9.27 12.66
CA LEU A 100 7.33 -7.97 13.27
C LEU A 100 6.56 -7.79 14.59
N PHE A 101 5.31 -8.24 14.64
CA PHE A 101 4.43 -8.09 15.81
C PHE A 101 4.73 -9.10 16.92
N ARG A 102 5.67 -10.02 16.69
CA ARG A 102 6.17 -10.98 17.70
C ARG A 102 7.48 -10.54 18.34
N LEU A 103 8.05 -9.42 17.89
CA LEU A 103 9.28 -8.86 18.44
C LEU A 103 9.04 -8.30 19.84
N THR A 104 9.89 -8.70 20.79
CA THR A 104 9.89 -8.13 22.13
C THR A 104 10.95 -7.05 22.26
N ALA A 105 10.79 -6.12 23.20
CA ALA A 105 11.80 -5.10 23.50
C ALA A 105 13.18 -5.72 23.84
N GLY A 106 13.19 -6.90 24.46
CA GLY A 106 14.41 -7.66 24.73
C GLY A 106 15.13 -8.11 23.45
N MET A 107 14.40 -8.66 22.48
CA MET A 107 14.97 -9.05 21.18
C MET A 107 15.52 -7.84 20.42
N LEU A 108 14.79 -6.73 20.45
CA LEU A 108 15.17 -5.49 19.77
C LEU A 108 16.42 -4.85 20.38
N THR A 109 16.60 -4.91 21.70
CA THR A 109 17.79 -4.38 22.38
C THR A 109 19.09 -5.07 21.94
N GLY A 110 19.01 -6.30 21.39
CA GLY A 110 20.15 -7.01 20.82
C GLY A 110 20.58 -6.55 19.43
N LEU A 111 19.93 -5.52 18.86
CA LEU A 111 20.28 -4.92 17.58
C LEU A 111 21.31 -3.81 17.74
N ASP A 112 22.15 -3.64 16.71
CA ASP A 112 23.17 -2.60 16.69
C ASP A 112 22.51 -1.22 16.73
N ARG A 113 23.02 -0.36 17.62
CA ARG A 113 22.51 1.00 17.88
C ARG A 113 21.06 1.01 18.41
N MET A 114 20.59 -0.07 19.02
CA MET A 114 19.29 -0.13 19.69
C MET A 114 19.46 -0.20 21.22
N GLY A 115 19.12 0.88 21.91
CA GLY A 115 19.08 0.90 23.38
C GLY A 115 17.74 0.42 23.94
N PRO A 116 17.63 0.12 25.26
CA PRO A 116 16.38 -0.35 25.87
C PRO A 116 15.19 0.59 25.64
N LYS A 117 15.42 1.91 25.70
CA LYS A 117 14.37 2.92 25.46
C LYS A 117 13.89 2.92 24.01
N SER A 118 14.79 2.86 23.03
CA SER A 118 14.41 2.85 21.62
C SER A 118 13.73 1.53 21.24
N ALA A 119 14.18 0.41 21.81
CA ALA A 119 13.55 -0.89 21.66
C ALA A 119 12.11 -0.88 22.19
N GLN A 120 11.89 -0.31 23.38
CA GLN A 120 10.55 -0.19 23.95
C GLN A 120 9.65 0.72 23.11
N ASN A 121 10.18 1.85 22.61
CA ASN A 121 9.42 2.75 21.74
C ASN A 121 9.00 2.04 20.45
N LEU A 122 9.88 1.25 19.83
CA LEU A 122 9.58 0.51 18.62
C LEU A 122 8.53 -0.61 18.87
N ALA A 123 8.64 -1.32 19.98
CA ALA A 123 7.63 -2.30 20.39
C ALA A 123 6.25 -1.64 20.59
N SER A 124 6.21 -0.47 21.24
CA SER A 124 4.97 0.30 21.39
C SER A 124 4.43 0.83 20.06
N ALA A 125 5.30 1.21 19.12
CA ALA A 125 4.89 1.64 17.78
C ALA A 125 4.26 0.50 16.98
N LEU A 126 4.83 -0.71 17.06
CA LEU A 126 4.24 -1.92 16.48
C LEU A 126 2.87 -2.23 17.07
N GLU A 127 2.71 -2.11 18.39
CA GLU A 127 1.41 -2.33 19.03
C GLU A 127 0.37 -1.30 18.55
N LYS A 128 0.74 -0.02 18.48
CA LYS A 128 -0.13 1.04 17.97
C LYS A 128 -0.53 0.79 16.52
N ALA A 129 0.39 0.33 15.68
CA ALA A 129 0.16 0.08 14.27
C ALA A 129 -0.87 -1.03 13.99
N LYS A 130 -1.19 -1.88 14.98
CA LYS A 130 -2.24 -2.90 14.84
C LYS A 130 -3.61 -2.28 14.55
N GLN A 131 -3.88 -1.09 15.08
CA GLN A 131 -5.06 -0.32 14.74
C GLN A 131 -4.80 0.49 13.47
N THR A 132 -5.42 0.09 12.36
CA THR A 132 -5.20 0.70 11.04
C THR A 132 -6.53 0.92 10.31
N THR A 133 -6.48 1.22 9.01
CA THR A 133 -7.64 1.23 8.12
C THR A 133 -7.53 0.12 7.08
N PHE A 134 -8.65 -0.33 6.53
CA PHE A 134 -8.64 -1.40 5.53
C PHE A 134 -7.80 -1.01 4.30
N ALA A 135 -7.92 0.23 3.83
CA ALA A 135 -7.13 0.76 2.71
C ALA A 135 -5.62 0.71 2.97
N ARG A 136 -5.19 1.13 4.17
CA ARG A 136 -3.76 1.13 4.55
C ARG A 136 -3.24 -0.28 4.71
N PHE A 137 -4.03 -1.19 5.26
CA PHE A 137 -3.68 -2.60 5.35
C PHE A 137 -3.48 -3.21 3.95
N LEU A 138 -4.42 -3.00 3.02
CA LEU A 138 -4.29 -3.48 1.64
C LEU A 138 -3.07 -2.90 0.93
N TYR A 139 -2.82 -1.62 1.12
CA TYR A 139 -1.62 -0.98 0.59
C TYR A 139 -0.35 -1.61 1.19
N ALA A 140 -0.32 -1.87 2.50
CA ALA A 140 0.81 -2.47 3.20
C ALA A 140 1.18 -3.87 2.70
N LEU A 141 0.21 -4.65 2.21
CA LEU A 141 0.44 -5.98 1.63
C LEU A 141 1.32 -5.95 0.36
N GLY A 142 1.47 -4.77 -0.28
CA GLY A 142 2.39 -4.59 -1.40
C GLY A 142 1.96 -5.36 -2.66
N ILE A 143 0.64 -5.49 -2.88
CA ILE A 143 0.10 -6.13 -4.09
C ILE A 143 0.56 -5.32 -5.31
N ARG A 144 1.02 -6.02 -6.35
CA ARG A 144 1.60 -5.37 -7.53
C ARG A 144 0.59 -4.47 -8.25
N GLU A 145 1.04 -3.29 -8.66
CA GLU A 145 0.20 -2.21 -9.25
C GLU A 145 -0.93 -1.67 -8.34
N VAL A 146 -1.03 -2.12 -7.09
CA VAL A 146 -1.98 -1.59 -6.11
C VAL A 146 -1.30 -0.48 -5.31
N GLY A 147 -1.41 0.75 -5.82
CA GLY A 147 -1.02 1.96 -5.11
C GLY A 147 -2.02 2.37 -4.04
N GLU A 148 -1.72 3.45 -3.32
CA GLU A 148 -2.57 3.99 -2.25
C GLU A 148 -4.01 4.27 -2.71
N SER A 149 -4.19 4.88 -3.90
CA SER A 149 -5.51 5.16 -4.46
C SER A 149 -6.27 3.88 -4.79
N THR A 150 -5.61 2.91 -5.42
CA THR A 150 -6.19 1.62 -5.78
C THR A 150 -6.60 0.85 -4.53
N ALA A 151 -5.75 0.83 -3.50
CA ALA A 151 -6.06 0.20 -2.22
C ALA A 151 -7.27 0.84 -1.53
N ALA A 152 -7.39 2.17 -1.58
CA ALA A 152 -8.56 2.88 -1.07
C ALA A 152 -9.84 2.54 -1.84
N ASN A 153 -9.77 2.49 -3.18
CA ASN A 153 -10.92 2.13 -4.01
C ASN A 153 -11.36 0.68 -3.77
N LEU A 154 -10.41 -0.26 -3.67
CA LEU A 154 -10.68 -1.66 -3.33
C LEU A 154 -11.33 -1.77 -1.94
N ALA A 155 -10.77 -1.09 -0.95
CA ALA A 155 -11.31 -1.10 0.40
C ALA A 155 -12.74 -0.53 0.46
N ALA A 156 -12.99 0.58 -0.24
CA ALA A 156 -14.31 1.20 -0.30
C ALA A 156 -15.34 0.33 -1.05
N HIS A 157 -14.93 -0.33 -2.14
CA HIS A 157 -15.83 -1.15 -2.94
C HIS A 157 -16.22 -2.47 -2.24
N PHE A 158 -15.24 -3.18 -1.68
CA PHE A 158 -15.48 -4.49 -1.08
C PHE A 158 -15.87 -4.41 0.40
N GLY A 159 -15.38 -3.41 1.13
CA GLY A 159 -15.69 -3.16 2.55
C GLY A 159 -15.06 -4.15 3.54
N SER A 160 -14.83 -5.41 3.15
CA SER A 160 -14.17 -6.42 3.98
C SER A 160 -13.13 -7.23 3.22
N LEU A 161 -12.16 -7.75 3.98
CA LEU A 161 -11.11 -8.60 3.46
C LEU A 161 -11.67 -9.89 2.83
N ASP A 162 -12.68 -10.50 3.45
CA ASP A 162 -13.31 -11.72 2.92
C ASP A 162 -13.99 -11.51 1.57
N LYS A 163 -14.69 -10.38 1.40
CA LYS A 163 -15.33 -10.03 0.12
C LYS A 163 -14.29 -9.79 -0.97
N LEU A 164 -13.18 -9.13 -0.63
CA LEU A 164 -12.09 -8.91 -1.58
C LEU A 164 -11.38 -10.24 -1.95
N ARG A 165 -11.14 -11.12 -0.98
CA ARG A 165 -10.52 -12.45 -1.21
C ARG A 165 -11.33 -13.32 -2.16
N ALA A 166 -12.66 -13.21 -2.10
CA ALA A 166 -13.58 -13.99 -2.94
C ALA A 166 -13.82 -13.35 -4.33
N ALA A 167 -13.30 -12.15 -4.59
CA ALA A 167 -13.56 -11.43 -5.83
C ALA A 167 -12.85 -12.06 -7.02
N ASP A 168 -13.56 -12.21 -8.14
CA ASP A 168 -12.96 -12.59 -9.41
C ASP A 168 -12.46 -11.36 -10.19
N VAL A 169 -11.82 -11.61 -11.33
CA VAL A 169 -11.25 -10.57 -12.20
C VAL A 169 -12.33 -9.58 -12.67
N GLU A 170 -13.55 -10.05 -12.97
CA GLU A 170 -14.63 -9.21 -13.49
C GLU A 170 -15.22 -8.30 -12.40
N ALA A 171 -15.37 -8.80 -11.17
CA ALA A 171 -15.76 -8.00 -10.02
C ALA A 171 -14.72 -6.91 -9.70
N LEU A 172 -13.43 -7.26 -9.74
CA LEU A 172 -12.33 -6.31 -9.52
C LEU A 172 -12.32 -5.19 -10.57
N LYS A 173 -12.65 -5.49 -11.83
CA LYS A 173 -12.75 -4.50 -12.92
C LYS A 173 -13.89 -3.50 -12.75
N GLN A 174 -14.85 -3.75 -11.85
CA GLN A 174 -15.89 -2.76 -11.50
C GLN A 174 -15.38 -1.67 -10.56
N VAL A 175 -14.18 -1.83 -9.99
CA VAL A 175 -13.57 -0.86 -9.09
C VAL A 175 -12.94 0.27 -9.91
N PRO A 176 -13.16 1.55 -9.54
CA PRO A 176 -12.50 2.67 -10.19
C PRO A 176 -10.98 2.53 -10.20
N ASP A 177 -10.36 2.83 -11.34
CA ASP A 177 -8.91 2.72 -11.59
C ASP A 177 -8.34 1.29 -11.54
N VAL A 178 -9.17 0.25 -11.57
CA VAL A 178 -8.74 -1.15 -11.67
C VAL A 178 -8.98 -1.69 -13.07
N GLY A 179 -7.90 -1.90 -13.82
CA GLY A 179 -7.91 -2.58 -15.11
C GLY A 179 -7.60 -4.08 -15.01
N GLU A 180 -7.62 -4.77 -16.15
CA GLU A 180 -7.35 -6.20 -16.28
C GLU A 180 -6.05 -6.66 -15.58
N VAL A 181 -4.96 -5.88 -15.73
CA VAL A 181 -3.64 -6.19 -15.16
C VAL A 181 -3.69 -6.16 -13.62
N VAL A 182 -4.24 -5.08 -13.05
CA VAL A 182 -4.38 -4.92 -11.60
C VAL A 182 -5.28 -6.01 -11.02
N ALA A 183 -6.42 -6.29 -11.68
CA ALA A 183 -7.35 -7.32 -11.26
C ALA A 183 -6.67 -8.70 -11.21
N LYS A 184 -5.88 -9.07 -12.23
CA LYS A 184 -5.10 -10.31 -12.25
C LYS A 184 -4.08 -10.40 -11.12
N HIS A 185 -3.33 -9.33 -10.85
CA HIS A 185 -2.38 -9.32 -9.73
C HIS A 185 -3.07 -9.51 -8.38
N VAL A 186 -4.24 -8.87 -8.16
CA VAL A 186 -5.00 -9.04 -6.92
C VAL A 186 -5.48 -10.48 -6.77
N VAL A 187 -6.08 -11.08 -7.81
CA VAL A 187 -6.53 -12.48 -7.79
C VAL A 187 -5.35 -13.42 -7.53
N ASN A 188 -4.25 -13.28 -8.27
CA ASN A 188 -3.08 -14.15 -8.11
C ASN A 188 -2.46 -14.02 -6.72
N PHE A 189 -2.40 -12.81 -6.17
CA PHE A 189 -1.90 -12.56 -4.82
C PHE A 189 -2.72 -13.28 -3.77
N PHE A 190 -4.06 -13.23 -3.86
CA PHE A 190 -4.94 -13.94 -2.94
C PHE A 190 -5.05 -15.43 -3.25
N ALA A 191 -4.76 -15.91 -4.45
CA ALA A 191 -4.73 -17.34 -4.76
C ALA A 191 -3.49 -18.05 -4.17
N GLU A 192 -2.40 -17.33 -3.92
CA GLU A 192 -1.18 -17.85 -3.31
C GLU A 192 -1.40 -18.18 -1.82
N ALA A 193 -1.32 -19.47 -1.48
CA ALA A 193 -1.60 -19.98 -0.14
C ALA A 193 -0.69 -19.36 0.94
N LEU A 194 0.58 -19.10 0.60
CA LEU A 194 1.52 -18.51 1.55
C LEU A 194 1.20 -17.04 1.86
N ASN A 195 0.65 -16.30 0.90
CA ASN A 195 0.17 -14.94 1.16
C ASN A 195 -1.07 -14.98 2.06
N GLN A 196 -2.03 -15.89 1.79
CA GLN A 196 -3.20 -16.06 2.65
C GLN A 196 -2.81 -16.38 4.09
N GLN A 197 -1.88 -17.31 4.30
CA GLN A 197 -1.39 -17.66 5.63
C GLN A 197 -0.84 -16.45 6.39
N VAL A 198 -0.01 -15.62 5.75
CA VAL A 198 0.55 -14.43 6.40
C VAL A 198 -0.55 -13.44 6.76
N ILE A 199 -1.54 -13.24 5.89
CA ILE A 199 -2.65 -12.33 6.15
C ILE A 199 -3.50 -12.84 7.32
N ASP A 200 -3.78 -14.15 7.37
CA ASP A 200 -4.52 -14.78 8.46
C ASP A 200 -3.76 -14.65 9.79
N GLU A 201 -2.43 -14.84 9.79
CA GLU A 201 -1.62 -14.57 10.98
C GLU A 201 -1.73 -13.11 11.44
N LEU A 202 -1.64 -12.15 10.51
CA LEU A 202 -1.71 -10.71 10.81
C LEU A 202 -3.04 -10.31 11.47
N VAL A 203 -4.16 -10.88 11.01
CA VAL A 203 -5.51 -10.56 11.53
C VAL A 203 -5.99 -11.52 12.63
N SER A 204 -5.20 -12.54 12.98
CA SER A 204 -5.51 -13.49 14.05
C SER A 204 -5.56 -12.84 15.42
N ASP A 205 -6.20 -13.49 16.40
CA ASP A 205 -6.26 -13.02 17.79
C ASP A 205 -4.87 -12.89 18.46
N ASP A 206 -3.85 -13.59 17.96
CA ASP A 206 -2.47 -13.52 18.47
C ASP A 206 -1.80 -12.17 18.12
N ILE A 207 -1.99 -11.68 16.90
CA ILE A 207 -1.44 -10.40 16.44
C ILE A 207 -2.45 -9.27 16.61
N GLY A 208 -3.67 -9.43 16.11
CA GLY A 208 -4.78 -8.53 16.33
C GLY A 208 -4.75 -7.26 15.48
N ILE A 209 -4.20 -7.30 14.25
CA ILE A 209 -4.39 -6.16 13.32
C ILE A 209 -5.86 -6.06 12.98
N HIS A 210 -6.42 -4.87 13.17
CA HIS A 210 -7.83 -4.60 12.95
C HIS A 210 -8.04 -3.18 12.42
N TRP A 211 -9.21 -3.00 11.82
CA TRP A 211 -9.70 -1.72 11.34
C TRP A 211 -11.20 -1.62 11.65
N PRO A 212 -11.76 -0.39 11.67
CA PRO A 212 -13.19 -0.22 11.86
C PRO A 212 -13.97 -1.01 10.81
N ALA A 213 -15.05 -1.69 11.25
CA ALA A 213 -15.96 -2.34 10.32
C ALA A 213 -16.45 -1.30 9.28
N PRO A 214 -16.64 -1.69 8.01
CA PRO A 214 -17.17 -0.78 7.00
C PRO A 214 -18.50 -0.24 7.52
N VAL A 215 -18.55 1.07 7.77
CA VAL A 215 -19.81 1.74 8.02
C VAL A 215 -20.55 1.67 6.68
N VAL A 216 -21.54 0.78 6.61
CA VAL A 216 -22.46 0.74 5.47
C VAL A 216 -23.32 1.99 5.59
N VAL A 217 -22.73 3.14 5.25
CA VAL A 217 -23.53 4.32 4.99
C VAL A 217 -24.14 4.07 3.63
N ALA A 218 -25.40 3.64 3.62
CA ALA A 218 -26.23 3.81 2.45
C ALA A 218 -26.07 5.28 2.05
N VAL A 219 -25.55 5.52 0.85
CA VAL A 219 -25.31 6.88 0.32
C VAL A 219 -26.60 7.71 0.32
N GLU A 220 -27.75 7.05 0.49
CA GLU A 220 -29.09 7.63 0.61
C GLU A 220 -29.43 8.17 2.01
N GLU A 221 -28.65 7.89 3.06
CA GLU A 221 -28.93 8.31 4.45
C GLU A 221 -27.78 9.05 5.15
N ILE A 222 -26.74 9.49 4.42
CA ILE A 222 -25.80 10.47 5.01
C ILE A 222 -26.39 11.86 4.86
N ASP A 223 -27.04 12.36 5.90
CA ASP A 223 -27.34 13.81 6.03
C ASP A 223 -26.03 14.56 6.39
N SER A 224 -25.00 14.39 5.56
CA SER A 224 -23.72 15.07 5.71
C SER A 224 -23.62 16.20 4.67
N PRO A 225 -23.21 17.40 5.08
CA PRO A 225 -23.03 18.54 4.16
C PRO A 225 -21.97 18.29 3.07
N PHE A 226 -21.17 17.23 3.20
CA PHE A 226 -20.09 16.86 2.30
C PHE A 226 -20.40 15.66 1.37
N ALA A 227 -21.51 14.95 1.60
CA ALA A 227 -21.84 13.75 0.84
C ALA A 227 -21.98 14.07 -0.67
N GLY A 228 -21.27 13.30 -1.51
CA GLY A 228 -21.28 13.45 -2.97
C GLY A 228 -20.54 14.67 -3.52
N LYS A 229 -20.00 15.55 -2.66
CA LYS A 229 -19.32 16.79 -3.07
C LYS A 229 -17.84 16.58 -3.34
N THR A 230 -17.31 17.30 -4.31
CA THR A 230 -15.87 17.37 -4.60
C THR A 230 -15.21 18.46 -3.77
N VAL A 231 -14.37 18.07 -2.81
CA VAL A 231 -13.73 18.97 -1.84
C VAL A 231 -12.24 19.12 -2.13
N VAL A 232 -11.69 20.34 -2.02
CA VAL A 232 -10.25 20.60 -2.17
C VAL A 232 -9.68 21.21 -0.90
N LEU A 233 -8.64 20.58 -0.35
CA LEU A 233 -7.88 21.07 0.81
C LEU A 233 -6.71 21.95 0.35
N THR A 234 -6.67 23.20 0.80
CA THR A 234 -5.57 24.14 0.53
C THR A 234 -5.07 24.83 1.80
N GLY A 235 -3.80 25.23 1.82
CA GLY A 235 -3.13 25.73 3.04
C GLY A 235 -2.70 24.64 4.01
N SER A 236 -2.14 25.08 5.13
CA SER A 236 -1.74 24.27 6.29
C SER A 236 -2.89 24.21 7.29
N LEU A 237 -3.17 23.01 7.80
CA LEU A 237 -4.17 22.74 8.82
C LEU A 237 -3.47 22.68 10.19
N SER A 238 -4.07 23.32 11.19
CA SER A 238 -3.53 23.50 12.54
C SER A 238 -4.02 22.44 13.53
N GLN A 239 -5.21 21.89 13.31
CA GLN A 239 -5.87 20.94 14.22
C GLN A 239 -5.82 19.50 13.69
N LEU A 240 -5.80 19.31 12.38
CA LEU A 240 -5.66 18.00 11.74
C LEU A 240 -4.49 17.99 10.76
N SER A 241 -3.84 16.84 10.57
CA SER A 241 -2.98 16.68 9.41
C SER A 241 -3.82 16.65 8.12
N ARG A 242 -3.23 17.03 6.98
CA ARG A 242 -3.91 16.97 5.67
C ARG A 242 -4.43 15.57 5.34
N ASP A 243 -3.70 14.54 5.76
CA ASP A 243 -4.06 13.15 5.51
C ASP A 243 -5.26 12.75 6.40
N GLU A 244 -5.26 13.09 7.69
CA GLU A 244 -6.42 12.84 8.57
C GLU A 244 -7.67 13.60 8.12
N ALA A 245 -7.53 14.85 7.68
CA ALA A 245 -8.65 15.62 7.14
C ALA A 245 -9.22 14.98 5.87
N LYS A 246 -8.35 14.49 4.98
CA LYS A 246 -8.76 13.77 3.77
C LYS A 246 -9.51 12.48 4.11
N ASP A 247 -9.02 11.72 5.08
CA ASP A 247 -9.65 10.47 5.51
C ASP A 247 -11.04 10.72 6.11
N ARG A 248 -11.18 11.73 6.98
CA ARG A 248 -12.48 12.10 7.58
C ARG A 248 -13.50 12.59 6.55
N LEU A 249 -13.09 13.45 5.62
CA LEU A 249 -13.98 13.94 4.55
C LEU A 249 -14.42 12.80 3.63
N THR A 250 -13.50 11.89 3.30
CA THR A 250 -13.81 10.72 2.47
C THR A 250 -14.78 9.77 3.19
N ALA A 251 -14.63 9.60 4.51
CA ALA A 251 -15.54 8.80 5.33
C ALA A 251 -16.98 9.35 5.35
N LEU A 252 -17.17 10.66 5.16
CA LEU A 252 -18.47 11.31 5.02
C LEU A 252 -19.00 11.35 3.58
N GLY A 253 -18.37 10.60 2.65
CA GLY A 253 -18.81 10.50 1.26
C GLY A 253 -18.35 11.64 0.35
N ALA A 254 -17.37 12.46 0.77
CA ALA A 254 -16.79 13.51 -0.05
C ALA A 254 -15.69 12.96 -1.00
N LYS A 255 -15.57 13.55 -2.19
CA LYS A 255 -14.48 13.27 -3.13
C LYS A 255 -13.38 14.31 -2.98
N VAL A 256 -12.27 13.96 -2.32
CA VAL A 256 -11.17 14.91 -2.08
C VAL A 256 -10.23 14.99 -3.29
N SER A 257 -10.10 16.18 -3.89
CA SER A 257 -9.24 16.47 -5.05
C SER A 257 -8.06 17.37 -4.69
N GLY A 258 -6.93 17.19 -5.40
CA GLY A 258 -5.74 18.03 -5.25
C GLY A 258 -5.80 19.37 -5.98
N SER A 259 -6.77 19.58 -6.87
CA SER A 259 -6.85 20.75 -7.76
C SER A 259 -8.25 21.37 -7.79
N VAL A 260 -8.31 22.70 -7.83
CA VAL A 260 -9.56 23.44 -7.98
C VAL A 260 -9.94 23.49 -9.46
N SER A 261 -11.16 23.04 -9.76
CA SER A 261 -11.75 22.99 -11.10
C SER A 261 -13.22 23.42 -11.05
N LYS A 262 -13.87 23.54 -12.21
CA LYS A 262 -15.32 23.81 -12.29
C LYS A 262 -16.19 22.69 -11.67
N LYS A 263 -15.62 21.51 -11.44
CA LYS A 263 -16.29 20.37 -10.79
C LYS A 263 -16.08 20.37 -9.27
N THR A 264 -15.32 21.33 -8.74
CA THR A 264 -15.08 21.44 -7.30
C THR A 264 -16.25 22.16 -6.65
N ASP A 265 -16.88 21.51 -5.68
CA ASP A 265 -18.06 22.03 -4.99
C ASP A 265 -17.68 22.85 -3.76
N LEU A 266 -16.55 22.53 -3.11
CA LEU A 266 -16.12 23.16 -1.87
C LEU A 266 -14.59 23.22 -1.76
N VAL A 267 -14.07 24.35 -1.27
CA VAL A 267 -12.65 24.49 -0.90
C VAL A 267 -12.53 24.75 0.59
N ILE A 268 -11.66 23.99 1.26
CA ILE A 268 -11.34 24.17 2.68
C ILE A 268 -9.97 24.83 2.75
N ALA A 269 -9.94 26.04 3.29
CA ALA A 269 -8.78 26.90 3.34
C ALA A 269 -8.20 26.99 4.75
N GLY A 270 -7.03 26.39 4.95
CA GLY A 270 -6.20 26.59 6.15
C GLY A 270 -5.29 27.81 6.03
N GLU A 271 -4.34 27.93 6.95
CA GLU A 271 -3.35 29.00 6.92
C GLU A 271 -2.54 28.97 5.60
N ALA A 272 -2.26 30.15 5.04
CA ALA A 272 -1.52 30.30 3.78
C ALA A 272 -2.15 29.59 2.56
N ALA A 273 -3.49 29.57 2.45
CA ALA A 273 -4.26 28.92 1.38
C ALA A 273 -3.97 29.35 -0.08
N GLY A 274 -3.18 30.41 -0.29
CA GLY A 274 -2.45 30.70 -1.54
C GLY A 274 -3.28 30.71 -2.84
N SER A 275 -2.69 30.22 -3.93
CA SER A 275 -3.22 30.30 -5.29
C SER A 275 -4.50 29.51 -5.56
N LYS A 276 -4.79 28.47 -4.75
CA LYS A 276 -6.02 27.66 -4.88
C LYS A 276 -7.24 28.38 -4.28
N LEU A 277 -7.05 29.18 -3.23
CA LEU A 277 -8.11 30.01 -2.65
C LEU A 277 -8.56 31.07 -3.67
N VAL A 278 -7.61 31.76 -4.29
CA VAL A 278 -7.88 32.76 -5.33
C VAL A 278 -8.66 32.14 -6.49
N LYS A 279 -8.21 30.98 -6.99
CA LYS A 279 -8.88 30.25 -8.06
C LYS A 279 -10.30 29.80 -7.70
N ALA A 280 -10.55 29.44 -6.43
CA ALA A 280 -11.89 29.09 -5.96
C ALA A 280 -12.82 30.31 -5.94
N GLN A 281 -12.33 31.45 -5.48
CA GLN A 281 -13.06 32.72 -5.49
C GLN A 281 -13.39 33.19 -6.91
N GLU A 282 -12.44 33.09 -7.84
CA GLU A 282 -12.65 33.43 -9.26
C GLU A 282 -13.72 32.57 -9.94
N LEU A 283 -13.81 31.30 -9.54
CA LEU A 283 -14.79 30.35 -10.06
C LEU A 283 -16.12 30.37 -9.31
N GLY A 284 -16.26 31.21 -8.27
CA GLY A 284 -17.47 31.29 -7.45
C GLY A 284 -17.75 30.03 -6.62
N ILE A 285 -16.72 29.26 -6.29
CA ILE A 285 -16.81 28.02 -5.52
C ILE A 285 -16.88 28.36 -4.03
N ALA A 286 -17.71 27.65 -3.26
CA ALA A 286 -17.83 27.85 -1.83
C ALA A 286 -16.49 27.60 -1.10
N VAL A 287 -16.14 28.48 -0.16
CA VAL A 287 -14.92 28.37 0.64
C VAL A 287 -15.28 28.39 2.12
N ILE A 288 -14.77 27.42 2.88
CA ILE A 288 -14.85 27.37 4.36
C ILE A 288 -13.45 27.27 4.96
N ASP A 289 -13.32 27.62 6.24
CA ASP A 289 -12.06 27.47 6.98
C ASP A 289 -11.98 26.13 7.74
N GLU A 290 -10.82 25.87 8.35
CA GLU A 290 -10.59 24.65 9.12
C GLU A 290 -11.53 24.51 10.33
N ALA A 291 -11.87 25.62 10.99
CA ALA A 291 -12.75 25.60 12.16
C ALA A 291 -14.18 25.20 11.77
N GLU A 292 -14.67 25.73 10.66
CA GLU A 292 -15.98 25.39 10.10
C GLU A 292 -16.01 23.95 9.58
N MET A 293 -14.93 23.47 8.95
CA MET A 293 -14.79 22.05 8.60
C MET A 293 -14.98 21.17 9.85
N ILE A 294 -14.27 21.47 10.93
CA ILE A 294 -14.33 20.66 12.16
C ILE A 294 -15.72 20.70 12.78
N ARG A 295 -16.40 21.85 12.75
CA ARG A 295 -17.79 21.98 13.21
C ARG A 295 -18.73 21.06 12.41
N LEU A 296 -18.57 21.00 11.10
CA LEU A 296 -19.36 20.15 10.20
C LEU A 296 -18.94 18.67 10.22
N LEU A 297 -17.73 18.35 10.70
CA LEU A 297 -17.26 16.97 10.93
C LEU A 297 -17.76 16.39 12.27
N GLY A 298 -18.21 17.24 13.20
CA GLY A 298 -18.63 16.87 14.56
C GLY A 298 -20.14 16.89 14.82
N GLN A 299 -20.94 17.18 13.79
CA GLN A 299 -22.38 16.90 13.75
C GLN A 299 -22.62 15.53 13.11
#